data_AF-A0A923S8Y6-F1
#
_entry.id   AF-A0A923S8Y6-F1
#
_cell.length_a   1.000
_cell.length_b   1.000
_cell.length_c   1.000
_cell.angle_alpha   90.00
_cell.angle_beta   90.00
_cell.angle_gamma   90.00
#
_symmetry.space_group_name_H-M   'P 1'
#
loop_
_entity.id
_entity.type
_entity.pdbx_description
1 polymer ?
#
loop_
_entity_poly.entity_id
_entity_poly.type
_entity_poly.pdbx_seq_one_letter_code
_entity_poly.pdbx_strand_id
1 'polypeptide(L)'
;MEMAEYIERSAAIKAAKHAWAKGLEPSQYIEALPAADVAPVVYGRWGTYRFNLETGNYEKQCTRCRNFSQEYGKPYCPNCGAKMDGGDKDDR
;
A
#
# COMPACT_ATOMS: atom_id res chain seq x y z
N MET A 1 17.69 4.37 -6.37
CA MET A 1 16.47 3.56 -6.50
C MET A 1 15.51 4.44 -7.26
N GLU A 2 15.13 4.07 -8.48
CA GLU A 2 14.21 4.86 -9.30
C GLU A 2 12.84 4.85 -8.61
N MET A 3 12.24 6.02 -8.41
CA MET A 3 10.91 6.13 -7.82
C MET A 3 9.91 5.73 -8.90
N ALA A 4 9.10 4.71 -8.63
CA ALA A 4 8.02 4.36 -9.53
C ALA A 4 7.00 5.50 -9.55
N GLU A 5 6.72 6.02 -10.74
CA GLU A 5 5.62 6.96 -10.97
C GLU A 5 4.36 6.18 -11.34
N TYR A 6 3.23 6.67 -10.85
CA TYR A 6 1.92 6.10 -11.11
C TYR A 6 1.08 7.13 -11.84
N ILE A 7 0.14 6.69 -12.67
CA ILE A 7 -0.85 7.55 -13.32
C ILE A 7 -2.23 6.94 -13.15
N GLU A 8 -3.25 7.78 -13.11
CA GLU A 8 -4.63 7.32 -13.09
C GLU A 8 -4.97 6.54 -14.37
N ARG A 9 -5.49 5.32 -14.21
CA ARG A 9 -5.82 4.45 -15.36
C ARG A 9 -6.78 5.12 -16.34
N SER A 10 -7.76 5.86 -15.81
CA SER A 10 -8.74 6.59 -16.61
C SER A 10 -8.09 7.70 -17.44
N ALA A 11 -7.11 8.42 -16.87
CA ALA A 11 -6.33 9.45 -17.55
C ALA A 11 -5.47 8.86 -18.67
N ALA A 12 -4.77 7.74 -18.40
CA ALA A 12 -3.98 7.02 -19.39
C ALA A 12 -4.84 6.57 -20.59
N ILE A 13 -6.02 5.99 -20.33
CA ILE A 13 -6.95 5.57 -21.39
C ILE A 13 -7.46 6.77 -22.21
N LYS A 14 -7.76 7.89 -21.56
CA LYS A 14 -8.22 9.11 -22.24
C LYS A 14 -7.13 9.68 -23.14
N ALA A 15 -5.89 9.75 -22.64
CA ALA A 15 -4.71 10.18 -23.40
C ALA A 15 -4.49 9.30 -24.64
N ALA A 16 -4.50 7.97 -24.47
CA ALA A 16 -4.31 7.03 -25.58
C ALA A 16 -5.40 7.16 -26.65
N LYS A 17 -6.68 7.25 -26.25
CA LYS A 17 -7.80 7.47 -27.19
C LYS A 17 -7.64 8.78 -27.97
N HIS A 18 -7.19 9.84 -27.30
CA HIS A 18 -6.99 11.15 -27.93
C HIS A 18 -5.84 11.13 -28.95
N ALA A 19 -4.74 10.45 -28.64
CA ALA A 19 -3.61 10.28 -29.54
C ALA A 19 -4.01 9.51 -30.81
N TRP A 20 -4.69 8.37 -30.65
CA TRP A 20 -5.14 7.57 -31.79
C TRP A 20 -6.14 8.29 -32.68
N ALA A 21 -7.06 9.08 -32.11
CA ALA A 21 -7.99 9.90 -32.90
C ALA A 21 -7.27 10.94 -33.79
N LYS A 22 -6.01 11.26 -33.47
CA LYS A 22 -5.15 12.18 -34.23
C LYS A 22 -4.09 11.45 -35.08
N GLY A 23 -4.08 10.12 -35.10
CA GLY A 23 -3.04 9.32 -35.77
C GLY A 23 -1.66 9.43 -35.13
N LEU A 24 -1.59 9.80 -33.84
CA LEU A 24 -0.35 9.97 -33.08
C LEU A 24 -0.09 8.77 -32.16
N GLU A 25 1.16 8.65 -31.74
CA GLU A 25 1.61 7.64 -30.75
C GLU A 25 1.11 8.03 -29.34
N PRO A 26 0.39 7.15 -28.61
CA PRO A 26 -0.10 7.42 -27.25
C PRO A 26 0.96 7.85 -26.24
N SER A 27 2.19 7.37 -26.36
CA SER A 27 3.31 7.70 -25.46
C SER A 27 3.46 9.21 -25.25
N GLN A 28 3.39 9.99 -26.32
CA GLN A 28 3.53 11.45 -26.30
C GLN A 28 2.54 12.16 -25.36
N TYR A 29 1.32 11.63 -25.24
CA TYR A 29 0.30 12.19 -24.34
C TYR A 29 0.35 11.59 -22.95
N ILE A 30 0.78 10.33 -22.80
CA ILE A 30 0.90 9.64 -21.51
C ILE A 30 2.07 10.20 -20.71
N GLU A 31 3.22 10.43 -21.35
CA GLU A 31 4.42 11.02 -20.73
C GLU A 31 4.19 12.46 -20.24
N ALA A 32 3.20 13.16 -20.80
CA ALA A 32 2.81 14.50 -20.38
C ALA A 32 1.77 14.51 -19.23
N LEU A 33 1.27 13.34 -18.81
CA LEU A 33 0.34 13.27 -17.68
C LEU A 33 1.08 13.54 -16.36
N PRO A 34 0.45 14.23 -15.41
CA PRO A 34 1.02 14.37 -14.08
C PRO A 34 1.08 13.00 -13.39
N ALA A 35 2.13 12.77 -12.61
CA ALA A 35 2.19 11.65 -11.70
C ALA A 35 1.04 11.74 -10.68
N ALA A 36 0.35 10.62 -10.47
CA ALA A 36 -0.64 10.47 -9.43
C ALA A 36 0.05 10.45 -8.06
N ASP A 37 -0.53 11.20 -7.11
CA ASP A 37 -0.09 11.21 -5.72
C ASP A 37 -0.63 9.97 -4.99
N VAL A 38 0.02 8.84 -5.23
CA VAL A 38 -0.32 7.55 -4.61
C VAL A 38 0.91 6.87 -4.05
N ALA A 39 0.75 6.25 -2.89
CA ALA A 39 1.74 5.35 -2.33
C ALA A 39 1.39 3.90 -2.70
N PRO A 40 2.39 3.07 -3.10
CA PRO A 40 2.14 1.65 -3.30
C PRO A 40 1.64 1.01 -2.01
N VAL A 41 0.69 0.08 -2.13
CA VAL A 41 0.23 -0.70 -0.98
C VAL A 41 1.39 -1.54 -0.46
N VAL A 42 1.77 -1.31 0.79
CA VAL A 42 2.78 -2.11 1.47
C VAL A 42 2.11 -3.20 2.29
N TYR A 43 2.59 -4.43 2.18
CA TYR A 43 2.03 -5.58 2.89
C TYR A 43 2.86 -5.90 4.14
N GLY A 44 2.21 -6.35 5.22
CA GLY A 44 2.85 -6.74 6.46
C GLY A 44 2.17 -7.93 7.12
N ARG A 45 2.76 -8.40 8.23
CA ARG A 45 2.21 -9.48 9.06
C ARG A 45 2.32 -9.12 10.53
N TRP A 46 1.40 -9.64 11.34
CA TRP A 46 1.50 -9.59 12.79
C TRP A 46 2.44 -10.70 13.26
N GLY A 47 3.59 -10.31 13.80
CA GLY A 47 4.65 -11.21 14.25
C GLY A 47 4.60 -11.48 15.75
N THR A 48 5.76 -11.29 16.40
CA THR A 48 5.98 -11.64 17.81
C THR A 48 5.03 -10.93 18.75
N TYR A 49 4.60 -11.66 19.77
CA TYR A 49 3.73 -11.19 20.83
C TYR A 49 4.54 -10.68 22.03
N ARG A 50 4.05 -9.66 22.71
CA ARG A 50 4.57 -9.23 24.02
C ARG A 50 3.45 -8.78 24.94
N PHE A 51 3.69 -8.87 26.25
CA PHE A 51 2.88 -8.21 27.26
C PHE A 51 3.54 -6.88 27.61
N ASN A 52 2.79 -5.78 27.51
CA ASN A 52 3.25 -4.45 27.89
C ASN A 52 2.87 -4.20 29.36
N LEU A 53 3.88 -4.14 30.23
CA LEU A 53 3.69 -3.96 31.68
C LEU A 53 3.12 -2.58 32.04
N GLU A 54 3.33 -1.57 31.20
CA GLU A 54 2.85 -0.21 31.44
C GLU A 54 1.35 -0.07 31.11
N THR A 55 0.91 -0.71 30.03
CA THR A 55 -0.49 -0.65 29.60
C THR A 55 -1.34 -1.82 30.10
N GLY A 56 -0.70 -2.89 30.60
CA GLY A 56 -1.37 -4.14 30.99
C GLY A 56 -1.98 -4.91 29.82
N ASN A 57 -1.60 -4.58 28.58
CA ASN A 57 -2.18 -5.14 27.37
C ASN A 57 -1.16 -5.97 26.59
N TYR A 58 -1.69 -6.85 25.78
CA TYR A 58 -0.91 -7.60 24.82
C TYR A 58 -0.77 -6.88 23.49
N GLU A 59 0.36 -7.07 22.83
CA GLU A 59 0.73 -6.40 21.59
C GLU A 59 1.40 -7.37 20.63
N LYS A 60 1.19 -7.22 19.31
CA LYS A 60 2.01 -7.89 18.28
C LYS A 60 2.84 -6.90 17.50
N GLN A 61 4.03 -7.33 17.10
CA GLN A 61 4.92 -6.54 16.26
C GLN A 61 4.45 -6.57 14.80
N CYS A 62 4.40 -5.41 14.14
CA CYS A 62 4.31 -5.37 12.68
C CYS A 62 5.66 -5.76 12.07
N THR A 63 5.68 -6.74 11.17
CA THR A 63 6.93 -7.19 10.52
C THR A 63 7.54 -6.14 9.59
N ARG A 64 6.78 -5.11 9.17
CA ARG A 64 7.25 -4.04 8.29
C ARG A 64 7.94 -2.91 9.03
N CYS A 65 7.23 -2.26 9.95
CA CYS A 65 7.79 -1.12 10.69
C CYS A 65 8.42 -1.49 12.03
N ARG A 66 8.33 -2.77 12.45
CA ARG A 66 8.88 -3.28 13.72
C ARG A 66 8.27 -2.66 14.99
N ASN A 67 7.24 -1.82 14.86
CA ASN A 67 6.49 -1.30 15.98
C ASN A 67 5.46 -2.32 16.50
N PHE A 68 5.27 -2.33 17.81
CA PHE A 68 4.24 -3.09 18.48
C PHE A 68 2.90 -2.33 18.41
N SER A 69 1.80 -3.08 18.32
CA SER A 69 0.45 -2.52 18.36
C SER A 69 -0.48 -3.44 19.14
N GLN A 70 -1.35 -2.84 19.95
CA GLN A 70 -2.46 -3.50 20.65
C GLN A 70 -3.61 -3.80 19.68
N GLU A 71 -3.67 -3.09 18.55
CA GLU A 71 -4.66 -3.31 17.48
C GLU A 71 -4.26 -4.44 16.52
N TYR A 72 -3.45 -5.38 17.00
CA TYR A 72 -3.10 -6.56 16.22
C TYR A 72 -4.37 -7.35 15.87
N GLY A 73 -4.45 -7.86 14.64
CA GLY A 73 -5.67 -8.47 14.08
C GLY A 73 -6.50 -7.54 13.20
N LYS A 74 -6.26 -6.22 13.22
CA LYS A 74 -6.80 -5.32 12.19
C LYS A 74 -6.15 -5.60 10.82
N PRO A 75 -6.87 -5.31 9.72
CA PRO A 75 -6.36 -5.52 8.35
C PRO A 75 -5.24 -4.55 7.96
N TYR A 76 -4.89 -3.58 8.80
CA TYR A 76 -3.81 -2.63 8.57
C TYR A 76 -3.04 -2.37 9.86
N CYS A 77 -1.74 -2.10 9.74
CA CYS A 77 -0.92 -1.62 10.85
C CYS A 77 -1.15 -0.12 11.07
N PRO A 78 -1.55 0.33 12.28
CA PRO A 78 -1.80 1.74 12.55
C PRO A 78 -0.52 2.59 12.50
N ASN A 79 0.65 1.97 12.69
CA ASN A 79 1.93 2.67 12.74
C ASN A 79 2.53 2.96 11.36
N CYS A 80 2.18 2.19 10.32
CA CYS A 80 2.79 2.36 8.99
C CYS A 80 1.84 2.16 7.81
N GLY A 81 0.55 1.92 8.05
CA GLY A 81 -0.44 1.70 7.00
C GLY A 81 -0.30 0.37 6.25
N ALA A 82 0.64 -0.50 6.65
CA ALA A 82 0.83 -1.77 5.97
C ALA A 82 -0.43 -2.63 6.05
N LYS A 83 -0.90 -3.09 4.89
CA LYS A 83 -2.00 -4.04 4.79
C LYS A 83 -1.53 -5.37 5.35
N MET A 84 -2.17 -5.83 6.40
CA MET A 84 -1.81 -7.07 7.04
C MET A 84 -2.43 -8.21 6.24
N ASP A 85 -1.60 -9.14 5.77
CA ASP A 85 -2.11 -10.40 5.24
C ASP A 85 -2.94 -11.00 6.36
N GLY A 86 -4.27 -11.08 6.14
CA GLY A 86 -5.23 -11.55 7.13
C GLY A 86 -4.73 -12.88 7.64
N GLY A 87 -4.19 -12.87 8.86
CA GLY A 87 -3.65 -14.07 9.48
C GLY A 87 -4.76 -15.10 9.43
N ASP A 88 -4.48 -16.19 8.73
CA ASP A 88 -5.36 -17.35 8.75
C ASP A 88 -5.80 -17.61 10.18
N LYS A 89 -7.09 -17.90 10.30
CA LYS A 89 -7.72 -18.39 11.51
C LYS A 89 -7.04 -19.72 11.85
N ASP A 90 -5.95 -19.69 12.60
CA ASP A 90 -5.49 -20.87 13.31
C ASP A 90 -6.25 -20.91 14.64
N ASP A 91 -7.42 -21.55 14.56
CA ASP A 91 -8.03 -22.26 15.67
C ASP A 91 -7.04 -23.34 16.13
N ARG A 92 -6.51 -23.22 17.35
CA ARG A 92 -6.05 -24.38 18.12
C ARG A 92 -6.15 -24.13 19.61
#